data_AF-G2I7I7-F1
#
_entry.id   AF-G2I7I7-F1
#
_cell.length_a   1.000
_cell.length_b   1.000
_cell.length_c   1.000
_cell.angle_alpha   90.00
_cell.angle_beta   90.00
_cell.angle_gamma   90.00
#
_symmetry.space_group_name_H-M   'P 1'
#
loop_
_entity.id
_entity.type
_entity.pdbx_description
1 polymer ?
#
loop_
_entity_poly.entity_id
_entity_poly.type
_entity_poly.pdbx_seq_one_letter_code
_entity_poly.pdbx_strand_id
1 'polypeptide(L)'
;MRWRRVDLQRVIEERFGVTYHERHVSTLLKRPGFSHVSARPRHPGQDPAVMEAFKKLPSHPERPHRHLPKGKPIEIWFQDEARIGQKNGIVRQ
;
A
#
# COMPACT_ATOMS: atom_id res chain seq x y z
N MET A 1 -11.23 4.84 -4.26
CA MET A 1 -11.59 6.20 -4.70
C MET A 1 -10.33 6.90 -5.20
N ARG A 2 -10.27 7.32 -6.47
CA ARG A 2 -9.08 7.95 -7.08
C ARG A 2 -9.37 9.44 -7.25
N TRP A 3 -8.68 10.28 -6.49
CA TRP A 3 -8.76 11.73 -6.62
C TRP A 3 -7.83 12.20 -7.74
N ARG A 4 -8.37 12.96 -8.69
CA ARG A 4 -7.59 13.66 -9.72
C ARG A 4 -7.46 15.14 -9.35
N ARG A 5 -6.53 15.84 -9.99
CA ARG A 5 -6.33 17.28 -9.79
C ARG A 5 -7.58 18.10 -10.16
N VAL A 6 -8.34 17.66 -11.16
CA VAL A 6 -9.64 18.27 -11.52
C VAL A 6 -10.66 18.14 -10.38
N ASP A 7 -10.66 17.03 -9.66
CA ASP A 7 -11.57 16.83 -8.53
C ASP A 7 -11.19 17.79 -7.37
N LEU A 8 -9.90 17.99 -7.15
CA LEU A 8 -9.38 18.98 -6.20
C LEU A 8 -9.70 20.42 -6.60
N GLN A 9 -9.59 20.76 -7.89
CA GLN A 9 -9.95 22.08 -8.39
C GLN A 9 -11.41 22.41 -8.10
N ARG A 10 -12.33 21.47 -8.36
CA ARG A 10 -13.77 21.62 -8.10
C ARG A 10 -14.05 21.83 -6.61
N VAL A 11 -13.39 21.07 -5.73
CA VAL A 11 -13.55 21.23 -4.27
C VAL A 11 -13.03 22.59 -3.80
N ILE A 12 -11.95 23.10 -4.39
CA ILE A 12 -11.42 24.42 -4.04
C ILE A 12 -12.37 25.53 -4.48
N GLU A 13 -12.92 25.43 -5.69
CA GLU A 13 -13.91 26.36 -6.21
C GLU A 13 -15.19 26.37 -5.35
N GLU A 14 -15.72 25.19 -5.01
CA GLU A 14 -16.92 25.06 -4.18
C GLU A 14 -16.75 25.61 -2.76
N ARG A 15 -15.58 25.40 -2.14
CA ARG A 15 -15.34 25.79 -0.74
C ARG A 15 -14.82 27.21 -0.56
N PHE A 16 -14.02 27.69 -1.50
CA PHE A 16 -13.30 28.96 -1.36
C PHE A 16 -13.71 29.99 -2.43
N GLY A 17 -14.49 29.60 -3.44
CA GLY A 17 -14.92 30.52 -4.52
C GLY A 17 -13.79 30.97 -5.44
N VAL A 18 -12.64 30.28 -5.42
CA VAL A 18 -11.46 30.64 -6.21
C VAL A 18 -11.21 29.58 -7.27
N THR A 19 -11.16 30.01 -8.53
CA THR A 19 -10.81 29.14 -9.66
C THR A 19 -9.31 29.14 -9.88
N TYR A 20 -8.68 27.96 -9.75
CA TYR A 20 -7.27 27.77 -10.09
C TYR A 20 -7.12 26.94 -11.35
N HIS A 21 -6.10 27.23 -12.15
CA HIS A 21 -5.66 26.33 -13.21
C HIS A 21 -5.09 25.03 -12.60
N GLU A 22 -5.34 23.87 -13.23
CA GLU A 22 -4.95 22.54 -12.71
C GLU A 22 -3.46 22.45 -12.28
N ARG A 23 -2.56 23.06 -13.06
CA ARG A 23 -1.11 23.12 -12.73
C ARG A 23 -0.84 23.86 -11.42
N HIS A 24 -1.59 24.92 -11.13
CA HIS A 24 -1.45 25.73 -9.92
C HIS A 24 -1.93 24.97 -8.68
N VAL A 25 -2.95 24.11 -8.81
CA VAL A 25 -3.41 23.24 -7.72
C VAL A 25 -2.28 22.36 -7.19
N SER A 26 -1.42 21.82 -8.07
CA SER A 26 -0.25 21.05 -7.64
C SER A 26 0.77 21.90 -6.87
N THR A 27 0.98 23.15 -7.27
CA THR A 27 1.89 24.06 -6.56
C THR A 27 1.33 24.44 -5.19
N LEU A 28 0.02 24.66 -5.11
CA LEU A 28 -0.68 24.94 -3.86
C LEU A 28 -0.60 23.77 -2.88
N LEU A 29 -0.74 22.52 -3.35
CA LEU A 29 -0.62 21.32 -2.52
C LEU A 29 0.81 21.03 -2.04
N LYS A 30 1.83 21.43 -2.80
CA LYS A 30 3.23 21.24 -2.40
C LYS A 30 3.66 22.13 -1.24
N ARG A 31 3.15 23.37 -1.17
CA ARG A 31 3.49 24.34 -0.11
C ARG A 31 3.24 23.80 1.32
N PRO A 32 2.10 23.18 1.64
CA PRO A 32 1.86 22.54 2.93
C PRO A 32 2.44 21.11 3.04
N GLY A 33 3.17 20.61 2.03
CA GLY A 33 3.84 19.31 2.10
C GLY A 33 3.01 18.10 1.65
N PHE A 34 1.88 18.28 0.96
CA PHE A 34 1.14 17.13 0.42
C PHE A 34 1.91 16.43 -0.69
N SER A 35 1.92 15.10 -0.63
CA SER A 35 2.55 14.23 -1.63
C SER A 35 1.51 13.42 -2.38
N HIS A 36 1.80 13.12 -3.64
CA HIS A 36 0.94 12.25 -4.45
C HIS A 36 1.08 10.80 -3.98
N VAL A 37 -0.02 10.22 -3.50
CA VAL A 37 -0.09 8.81 -3.10
C VAL A 37 -0.94 8.07 -4.11
N SER A 38 -0.34 7.10 -4.81
CA SER A 38 -1.10 6.15 -5.63
C SER A 38 -1.78 5.13 -4.74
N ALA A 39 -2.93 4.61 -5.20
CA ALA A 39 -3.53 3.45 -4.55
C ALA A 39 -2.50 2.31 -4.52
N ARG A 40 -2.39 1.65 -3.36
CA ARG A 40 -1.57 0.44 -3.26
C ARG A 40 -2.06 -0.57 -4.30
N PRO A 41 -1.17 -1.15 -5.12
CA PRO A 41 -1.55 -2.23 -6.02
C PRO A 41 -2.25 -3.32 -5.22
N ARG A 42 -3.48 -3.66 -5.63
CA ARG A 42 -4.19 -4.80 -5.07
C ARG A 42 -3.78 -6.03 -5.88
N HIS A 43 -3.49 -7.12 -5.19
CA HIS A 43 -3.21 -8.38 -5.85
C HIS A 43 -4.49 -8.83 -6.59
N PRO A 44 -4.42 -9.20 -7.88
CA PRO A 44 -5.62 -9.53 -8.66
C PRO A 44 -6.37 -10.76 -8.14
N GLY A 45 -5.69 -11.66 -7.42
CA GLY A 45 -6.31 -12.80 -6.72
C GLY A 45 -6.73 -12.53 -5.28
N GLN A 46 -6.94 -11.27 -4.88
CA GLN A 46 -7.31 -10.90 -3.52
C GLN A 46 -8.80 -11.21 -3.28
N ASP A 47 -9.11 -12.45 -2.92
CA ASP A 47 -10.46 -12.89 -2.55
C ASP A 47 -10.82 -12.42 -1.12
N PRO A 48 -11.90 -11.64 -0.95
CA PRO A 48 -12.41 -11.22 0.36
C PRO A 48 -12.62 -12.37 1.35
N ALA A 49 -13.10 -13.53 0.89
CA ALA A 49 -13.32 -14.69 1.74
C ALA A 49 -11.99 -15.27 2.26
N VAL A 50 -10.97 -15.34 1.39
CA VAL A 50 -9.62 -15.80 1.77
C VAL A 50 -8.96 -14.82 2.74
N MET A 51 -9.16 -13.52 2.55
CA MET A 51 -8.65 -12.51 3.49
C MET A 51 -9.30 -12.61 4.86
N GLU A 52 -10.62 -12.75 4.94
CA GLU A 52 -11.33 -12.88 6.21
C GLU A 52 -11.00 -14.21 6.92
N ALA A 53 -10.76 -15.28 6.14
CA ALA A 53 -10.24 -16.54 6.68
C ALA A 53 -8.81 -16.39 7.22
N PHE A 54 -7.91 -15.71 6.50
CA PHE A 54 -6.52 -15.46 6.90
C PHE A 54 -6.39 -14.51 8.09
N LYS A 55 -7.35 -13.58 8.26
CA LYS A 55 -7.36 -12.60 9.36
C LYS A 55 -7.52 -13.25 10.74
N LYS A 56 -7.86 -14.53 10.80
CA LYS A 56 -7.87 -15.36 12.02
C LYS A 56 -6.50 -15.97 12.29
N LEU A 57 -5.49 -15.13 12.51
CA LEU A 57 -4.34 -15.58 13.29
C LEU A 57 -4.75 -15.50 14.77
N PRO A 58 -4.64 -16.59 15.56
CA PRO A 58 -4.88 -16.47 16.98
C PRO A 58 -3.95 -15.38 17.53
N SER A 59 -4.49 -14.45 18.32
CA SER A 59 -3.73 -13.35 18.98
C SER A 59 -2.55 -13.87 19.83
N HIS A 60 -2.48 -15.18 19.99
CA HIS A 60 -1.40 -15.94 20.58
C HIS A 60 -1.12 -17.11 19.63
N PRO A 61 -0.08 -17.07 18.78
CA PRO A 61 0.41 -18.34 18.22
C PRO A 61 0.66 -19.25 19.41
N GLU A 62 0.21 -20.51 19.34
CA GLU A 62 0.50 -21.50 20.38
C GLU A 62 1.98 -21.40 20.68
N ARG A 63 2.34 -20.97 21.90
CA ARG A 63 3.73 -20.76 22.28
C ARG A 63 4.38 -22.13 22.26
N PRO A 64 5.16 -22.49 21.22
CA PRO A 64 5.75 -23.82 21.16
C PRO A 64 6.81 -23.99 22.25
N HIS A 65 7.12 -22.92 22.98
CA HIS A 65 8.11 -22.83 24.03
C HIS A 65 7.55 -22.96 25.45
N ARG A 66 6.27 -23.34 25.65
CA ARG A 66 5.72 -23.54 27.01
C ARG A 66 6.52 -24.55 27.83
N HIS A 67 7.18 -25.51 27.17
CA HIS A 67 8.03 -26.53 27.76
C HIS A 67 9.54 -26.24 27.57
N LEU A 68 9.91 -25.13 26.92
CA LEU A 68 11.31 -24.74 26.74
C LEU A 68 11.79 -23.96 27.98
N PRO A 69 13.01 -24.21 28.48
CA PRO A 69 13.59 -23.43 29.56
C PRO A 69 13.74 -21.96 29.18
N LYS A 70 13.51 -21.08 30.16
CA LYS A 70 13.59 -19.62 30.01
C LYS A 70 14.97 -19.24 29.46
N GLY A 71 14.99 -18.47 28.37
CA GLY A 71 16.22 -17.95 27.76
C GLY A 71 16.77 -18.73 26.56
N LYS A 72 16.11 -19.81 26.11
CA LYS A 72 16.46 -20.42 24.81
C LYS A 72 16.02 -19.53 23.63
N PRO A 73 16.92 -19.16 22.71
CA PRO A 73 16.54 -18.44 21.50
C PRO A 73 15.68 -19.32 20.60
N ILE A 74 14.66 -18.74 19.97
CA ILE A 74 13.81 -19.41 18.98
C ILE A 74 14.18 -18.82 17.62
N GLU A 75 14.61 -19.67 16.70
CA GLU A 75 14.87 -19.31 15.31
C GLU A 75 13.67 -19.70 14.45
N ILE A 76 13.10 -18.72 13.75
CA ILE A 76 11.98 -18.94 12.82
C ILE A 76 12.54 -18.72 11.41
N TRP A 77 12.62 -19.80 10.65
CA TRP A 77 13.06 -19.78 9.26
C TRP A 77 11.84 -19.77 8.35
N PHE A 78 11.75 -18.79 7.45
CA PHE A 78 10.71 -18.70 6.42
C PHE A 78 11.36 -18.75 5.05
N GLN A 79 10.88 -19.65 4.19
CA GLN A 79 11.35 -19.81 2.83
C GLN A 79 10.22 -19.48 1.88
N ASP A 80 10.46 -18.53 0.97
CA ASP A 80 9.54 -18.19 -0.12
C ASP A 80 10.32 -18.18 -1.43
N GLU A 81 9.76 -18.81 -2.47
CA GLU A 81 10.38 -18.84 -3.79
C GLU A 81 10.07 -17.55 -4.55
N ALA A 82 10.94 -16.56 -4.41
CA ALA A 82 10.89 -15.37 -5.25
C ALA A 82 11.36 -15.72 -6.69
N ARG A 83 10.43 -15.76 -7.65
CA ARG A 83 10.82 -15.79 -9.07
C ARG A 83 11.39 -14.44 -9.50
N ILE A 84 12.72 -14.36 -9.58
CA ILE A 84 13.44 -13.21 -10.12
C ILE A 84 13.43 -13.30 -11.66
N GLY A 85 12.48 -12.59 -12.29
CA GLY A 85 12.42 -12.47 -13.75
C GLY A 85 12.95 -11.12 -14.23
N GLN A 86 13.84 -11.14 -15.23
CA GLN A 86 14.24 -9.94 -15.95
C GLN A 86 13.03 -9.43 -16.75
N LYS A 87 12.51 -8.23 -16.43
CA LYS A 87 11.50 -7.59 -17.29
C LYS A 87 12.20 -7.19 -18.58
N ASN A 88 11.98 -7.98 -19.63
CA ASN A 88 12.57 -7.81 -20.96
C ASN A 88 12.62 -6.33 -21.37
N GLY A 89 13.83 -5.82 -21.55
CA GLY A 89 14.06 -4.55 -22.23
C GLY A 89 13.66 -4.69 -23.69
N ILE A 90 12.95 -3.69 -24.20
CA ILE A 90 12.54 -3.55 -25.60
C ILE A 90 13.73 -3.88 -26.52
N VAL A 91 13.64 -4.97 -27.29
CA VAL A 91 14.50 -5.21 -28.44
C VAL A 91 14.05 -4.25 -29.54
N ARG A 92 14.95 -3.36 -29.95
CA ARG A 92 14.75 -2.49 -31.11
C ARG A 92 15.34 -3.23 -32.31
N GLN A 93 14.51 -3.60 -33.28
CA GLN A 93 14.94 -3.91 -34.64
C GLN A 93 15.16 -2.61 -35.41
#